data_AF-A0A3D3YX97-F1
#
_entry.id   AF-A0A3D3YX97-F1
#
_cell.length_a   1.000
_cell.length_b   1.000
_cell.length_c   1.000
_cell.angle_alpha   90.00
_cell.angle_beta   90.00
_cell.angle_gamma   90.00
#
_symmetry.space_group_name_H-M   'P 1'
#
loop_
_entity.id
_entity.type
_entity.pdbx_description
1 polymer ?
#
loop_
_entity_poly.entity_id
_entity_poly.type
_entity_poly.pdbx_seq_one_letter_code
_entity_poly.pdbx_strand_id
1 'polypeptide(L)'
;DPRVIPLVLLVSALLQLAASPFEAALSRRWETAADRFSLGLSGDLAVFEAAHVGLARSNLGDLDPPRLVYLLTFSHPTAPERIADARRWTSVRSGA
;
A
#
# COMPACT_ATOMS: atom_id res chain seq x y z
N ASP A 1 -21.46 27.49 18.72
CA ASP A 1 -22.48 27.81 17.72
C ASP A 1 -22.54 26.68 16.69
N PRO A 2 -23.65 25.92 16.58
CA PRO A 2 -23.78 24.84 15.60
C PRO A 2 -23.56 25.29 14.14
N ARG A 3 -23.70 26.58 13.84
CA ARG A 3 -23.52 27.14 12.49
C ARG A 3 -22.09 27.04 11.97
N VAL A 4 -21.08 26.88 12.83
CA VAL A 4 -19.67 26.73 12.39
C VAL A 4 -19.30 25.31 12.00
N ILE A 5 -20.14 24.31 12.32
CA ILE A 5 -19.84 22.89 12.08
C ILE A 5 -19.53 22.60 10.60
N PRO A 6 -20.30 23.08 9.60
CA PRO A 6 -19.99 22.81 8.20
C PRO A 6 -18.62 23.37 7.76
N LEU A 7 -18.24 24.55 8.28
CA LEU A 7 -16.95 25.16 7.99
C LEU A 7 -15.80 24.33 8.59
N VAL A 8 -15.94 23.89 9.84
CA VAL A 8 -14.95 23.02 10.48
C VAL A 8 -14.77 21.73 9.70
N LEU A 9 -15.87 21.07 9.32
CA LEU A 9 -15.82 19.84 8.52
C LEU A 9 -15.14 20.07 7.16
N LEU A 10 -15.44 21.17 6.47
CA LEU A 10 -14.81 21.51 5.20
C LEU A 10 -13.30 21.73 5.36
N VAL A 11 -12.89 22.53 6.35
CA VAL A 11 -11.47 22.80 6.62
C VAL A 11 -10.74 21.51 6.99
N SER A 12 -11.34 20.68 7.86
CA SER A 12 -10.78 19.37 8.21
C SER A 12 -10.63 18.48 6.98
N ALA A 13 -11.64 18.40 6.10
CA ALA A 13 -11.56 17.59 4.88
C ALA A 13 -10.43 18.06 3.94
N LEU A 14 -10.25 19.38 3.80
CA LEU A 14 -9.17 19.94 2.99
C LEU A 14 -7.79 19.64 3.60
N LEU A 15 -7.66 19.74 4.92
CA LEU A 15 -6.42 19.38 5.63
C LEU A 15 -6.11 17.89 5.48
N GLN A 16 -7.11 17.02 5.60
CA GLN A 16 -6.94 15.57 5.37
C GLN A 16 -6.50 15.28 3.94
N LEU A 17 -7.12 15.91 2.94
CA LEU A 17 -6.73 15.74 1.54
C LEU A 17 -5.29 16.22 1.29
N ALA A 18 -4.88 17.31 1.91
CA ALA A 18 -3.50 17.81 1.81
C ALA A 18 -2.47 16.88 2.49
N ALA A 19 -2.86 16.23 3.60
CA ALA A 19 -2.01 15.29 4.33
C ALA A 19 -1.95 13.89 3.71
N SER A 20 -2.98 13.48 2.94
CA SER A 20 -3.13 12.13 2.42
C SER A 20 -1.93 11.58 1.63
N PRO A 21 -1.20 12.35 0.81
CA PRO A 21 -0.06 11.80 0.06
C PRO A 21 1.08 11.37 0.99
N PHE A 22 1.29 12.12 2.08
CA PHE A 22 2.30 11.81 3.09
C PHE A 22 1.91 10.57 3.88
N GLU A 23 0.66 10.50 4.35
CA GLU A 23 0.12 9.34 5.06
C GLU A 23 0.20 8.07 4.21
N ALA A 24 -0.21 8.16 2.94
CA ALA A 24 -0.15 7.06 1.99
C ALA A 24 1.29 6.61 1.73
N ALA A 25 2.25 7.55 1.59
CA ALA A 25 3.66 7.21 1.44
C ALA A 25 4.25 6.50 2.67
N LEU A 26 3.91 6.97 3.88
CA LEU A 26 4.34 6.33 5.12
C LEU A 26 3.75 4.92 5.25
N SER A 27 2.46 4.77 4.96
CA SER A 27 1.77 3.48 4.94
C SER A 27 2.42 2.49 3.98
N ARG A 28 2.69 2.90 2.72
CA ARG A 28 3.40 2.05 1.74
C ARG A 28 4.77 1.60 2.21
N ARG A 29 5.52 2.45 2.94
CA ARG A 29 6.81 2.07 3.52
C ARG A 29 6.67 1.00 4.60
N TRP A 30 5.65 1.09 5.45
CA TRP A 30 5.37 0.07 6.46
C TRP A 30 4.95 -1.25 5.83
N GLU A 31 4.13 -1.22 4.78
CA GLU A 31 3.77 -2.42 4.01
C GLU A 31 4.99 -3.12 3.43
N THR A 32 5.91 -2.38 2.81
CA THR A 32 7.17 -2.96 2.30
C THR A 32 8.01 -3.60 3.41
N ALA A 33 8.05 -2.99 4.60
CA ALA A 33 8.76 -3.58 5.75
C ALA A 33 8.06 -4.85 6.25
N ALA A 34 6.73 -4.85 6.32
CA ALA A 34 5.91 -5.98 6.72
C ALA A 34 6.04 -7.15 5.74
N ASP A 35 6.04 -6.89 4.45
CA ASP A 35 6.23 -7.90 3.40
C ASP A 35 7.56 -8.63 3.57
N ARG A 36 8.64 -7.87 3.70
CA ARG A 36 10.00 -8.41 3.91
C ARG A 36 10.12 -9.16 5.22
N PHE A 37 9.49 -8.67 6.29
CA PHE A 37 9.44 -9.39 7.56
C PHE A 37 8.72 -10.75 7.41
N SER A 38 7.56 -10.76 6.74
CA SER A 38 6.79 -11.99 6.50
C SER A 38 7.55 -13.01 5.64
N LEU A 39 8.24 -12.56 4.61
CA LEU A 39 9.09 -13.38 3.74
C LEU A 39 10.35 -13.86 4.47
N GLY A 40 10.93 -13.05 5.36
CA GLY A 40 12.03 -13.44 6.22
C GLY A 40 11.65 -14.53 7.21
N LEU A 41 10.44 -14.44 7.78
CA LEU A 41 9.92 -15.42 8.72
C LEU A 41 9.49 -16.73 8.05
N SER A 42 8.79 -16.65 6.91
CA SER A 42 8.24 -17.83 6.23
C SER A 42 9.23 -18.50 5.30
N GLY A 43 10.10 -17.74 4.63
CA GLY A 43 10.99 -18.22 3.59
C GLY A 43 10.31 -18.68 2.30
N ASP A 44 8.98 -18.51 2.18
CA ASP A 44 8.19 -19.07 1.09
C ASP A 44 7.64 -17.97 0.17
N LEU A 45 8.39 -17.70 -0.90
CA LEU A 45 7.99 -16.73 -1.92
C LEU A 45 6.73 -17.19 -2.68
N ALA A 46 6.56 -18.49 -2.92
CA ALA A 46 5.45 -19.01 -3.71
C ALA A 46 4.11 -18.81 -2.98
N VAL A 47 4.09 -19.05 -1.66
CA VAL A 47 2.92 -18.80 -0.82
C VAL A 47 2.61 -17.31 -0.73
N PHE A 48 3.63 -16.45 -0.60
CA PHE A 48 3.44 -15.00 -0.59
C PHE A 48 2.79 -14.48 -1.89
N GLU A 49 3.28 -14.95 -3.05
CA GLU A 49 2.71 -14.59 -4.36
C GLU A 49 1.27 -15.10 -4.51
N ALA A 50 1.03 -16.36 -4.14
CA ALA A 50 -0.31 -16.95 -4.21
C ALA A 50 -1.32 -16.18 -3.34
N ALA A 51 -0.91 -15.75 -2.14
CA ALA A 51 -1.74 -14.94 -1.25
C ALA A 51 -2.11 -13.58 -1.88
N HIS A 52 -1.11 -12.86 -2.43
CA HIS A 52 -1.35 -11.57 -3.08
C HIS A 52 -2.22 -11.68 -4.33
N VAL A 53 -2.01 -12.71 -5.15
CA VAL A 53 -2.84 -12.98 -6.33
C VAL A 53 -4.27 -13.34 -5.92
N GLY A 54 -4.44 -14.14 -4.87
CA GLY A 54 -5.75 -14.48 -4.32
C GLY A 54 -6.52 -13.25 -3.86
N LEU A 55 -5.88 -12.40 -3.06
CA LEU A 55 -6.46 -11.14 -2.57
C LEU A 55 -6.81 -10.17 -3.70
N ALA A 56 -5.92 -10.00 -4.68
CA ALA A 56 -6.18 -9.13 -5.82
C ALA A 56 -7.40 -9.58 -6.62
N ARG A 57 -7.55 -10.90 -6.83
CA ARG A 57 -8.71 -11.48 -7.53
C ARG A 57 -10.00 -11.37 -6.73
N SER A 58 -9.98 -11.70 -5.43
CA SER A 58 -11.17 -11.65 -4.59
C SER A 58 -11.72 -10.24 -4.41
N ASN A 59 -10.82 -9.25 -4.37
CA ASN A 59 -11.19 -7.86 -4.11
C ASN A 59 -11.38 -7.05 -5.40
N LEU A 60 -11.17 -7.66 -6.57
CA LEU A 60 -11.17 -6.97 -7.88
C LEU A 60 -10.26 -5.72 -7.85
N GLY A 61 -9.08 -5.88 -7.26
CA GLY A 61 -8.15 -4.77 -7.04
C GLY A 61 -7.67 -4.15 -8.36
N ASP A 62 -7.63 -2.82 -8.42
CA ASP A 62 -6.99 -2.12 -9.53
C ASP A 62 -5.47 -2.39 -9.50
N LEU A 63 -4.96 -2.96 -10.59
CA LEU A 63 -3.58 -3.40 -10.71
C LEU A 63 -2.67 -2.33 -11.31
N ASP A 64 -3.24 -1.35 -12.01
CA ASP A 64 -2.51 -0.28 -12.69
C ASP A 64 -3.28 1.05 -12.58
N PRO A 65 -3.48 1.55 -11.35
CA PRO A 65 -4.21 2.78 -11.12
C PRO A 65 -3.46 3.98 -11.72
N PRO A 66 -4.17 5.00 -12.22
CA PRO A 66 -3.55 6.24 -12.66
C PRO A 66 -2.65 6.82 -11.57
N ARG A 67 -1.45 7.28 -11.94
CA ARG A 67 -0.40 7.70 -11.00
C ARG A 67 -0.87 8.70 -9.94
N LEU A 68 -1.71 9.67 -10.31
CA LEU A 68 -2.22 10.66 -9.35
C LEU A 68 -3.14 10.02 -8.31
N VAL A 69 -4.04 9.13 -8.74
CA VAL A 69 -4.95 8.40 -7.85
C VAL A 69 -4.13 7.53 -6.90
N TYR A 70 -3.13 6.80 -7.42
CA TYR A 70 -2.21 6.01 -6.61
C TYR A 70 -1.52 6.84 -5.52
N LEU A 71 -0.92 7.98 -5.90
CA LEU A 71 -0.18 8.81 -4.96
C LEU A 71 -1.06 9.41 -3.86
N LEU A 72 -2.29 9.80 -4.19
CA LEU A 72 -3.20 10.50 -3.27
C LEU A 72 -4.05 9.58 -2.41
N THR A 73 -4.39 8.38 -2.90
CA THR A 73 -5.46 7.55 -2.30
C THR A 73 -5.06 6.12 -1.98
N PHE A 74 -4.00 5.57 -2.59
CA PHE A 74 -3.57 4.19 -2.32
C PHE A 74 -2.67 4.15 -1.10
N SER A 75 -3.20 3.70 0.03
CA SER A 75 -2.46 3.48 1.28
C SER A 75 -1.48 2.30 1.20
N HIS A 76 -1.61 1.44 0.20
CA HIS A 76 -0.79 0.24 0.01
C HIS A 76 -0.28 0.17 -1.43
N PRO A 77 0.90 -0.43 -1.69
CA PRO A 77 1.35 -0.70 -3.05
C PRO A 77 0.41 -1.69 -3.75
N THR A 78 0.37 -1.66 -5.08
CA THR A 78 -0.46 -2.61 -5.85
C THR A 78 0.06 -4.03 -5.70
N ALA A 79 -0.79 -5.04 -5.94
CA ALA A 79 -0.37 -6.44 -5.87
C ALA A 79 0.84 -6.75 -6.79
N PRO A 80 0.90 -6.25 -8.04
CA PRO A 80 2.10 -6.41 -8.89
C PRO A 80 3.36 -5.77 -8.30
N GLU A 81 3.26 -4.59 -7.68
CA GLU A 81 4.40 -3.93 -7.03
C GLU A 81 4.94 -4.75 -5.86
N ARG A 82 4.05 -5.29 -5.01
CA ARG A 82 4.43 -6.12 -3.85
C ARG A 82 5.10 -7.41 -4.28
N ILE A 83 4.54 -8.11 -5.28
CA ILE A 83 5.13 -9.32 -5.85
C ILE A 83 6.52 -9.02 -6.47
N ALA A 84 6.65 -7.90 -7.18
CA ALA A 84 7.92 -7.51 -7.76
C ALA A 84 8.99 -7.18 -6.69
N ASP A 85 8.63 -6.50 -5.60
CA ASP A 85 9.55 -6.25 -4.47
C ASP A 85 9.93 -7.56 -3.77
N ALA A 86 8.97 -8.45 -3.51
CA ALA A 86 9.20 -9.76 -2.90
C ALA A 86 10.21 -10.62 -3.68
N ARG A 87 10.06 -10.68 -5.01
CA ARG A 87 11.00 -11.37 -5.91
C ARG A 87 12.40 -10.78 -5.82
N ARG A 88 12.52 -9.45 -5.90
CA ARG A 88 13.81 -8.74 -5.79
C ARG A 88 14.49 -8.97 -4.44
N TRP A 89 13.73 -8.86 -3.36
CA TRP A 89 14.25 -9.05 -2.01
C TRP A 89 14.75 -10.49 -1.79
N THR A 90 13.98 -11.47 -2.27
CA THR A 90 14.36 -12.89 -2.16
C THR A 90 15.60 -13.19 -2.99
N SER A 91 15.70 -12.68 -4.22
CA SER A 91 16.89 -12.90 -5.05
C SER A 91 18.18 -12.34 -4.44
N VAL A 92 18.09 -11.16 -3.80
CA VAL A 92 19.24 -10.56 -3.10
C VAL A 92 19.63 -11.41 -1.89
N ARG A 93 18.66 -11.93 -1.14
CA ARG A 93 18.91 -12.75 0.05
C ARG A 93 19.46 -14.14 -0.26
N SER A 94 19.06 -14.76 -1.37
CA SER A 94 19.59 -16.08 -1.78
C SER A 94 21.00 -16.01 -2.36
N GLY A 95 21.45 -14.82 -2.79
CA GLY A 95 22.80 -14.58 -3.29
C GLY A 95 23.80 -14.05 -2.24
N ALA A 96 23.34 -13.79 -1.02
CA ALA A 96 24.14 -13.38 0.13
C ALA A 96 24.38 -14.58 1.06
#